data_AF-A0A0G0E3H1-F1
#
_entry.id   AF-A0A0G0E3H1-F1
#
_cell.length_a   1.000
_cell.length_b   1.000
_cell.length_c   1.000
_cell.angle_alpha   90.00
_cell.angle_beta   90.00
_cell.angle_gamma   90.00
#
_symmetry.space_group_name_H-M   'P 1'
#
loop_
_entity.id
_entity.type
_entity.pdbx_description
1 polymer ?
#
loop_
_entity_poly.entity_id
_entity_poly.type
_entity_poly.pdbx_seq_one_letter_code
_entity_poly.pdbx_strand_id
1 'polypeptide(L)'
;MIRSICIKICIIRIIIIMSKRKLRVGFDLDGVILYNPIRTFRVIASSLKFTKPLLFHEKTDEFYFPNSPVEQFIWRQLHKTSFCLADGIEKIKKLTEQGKIETFLITGRYSFLKKDFEYWLK
;
A
#
# COMPACT_ATOMS: atom_id res chain seq x y z
N MET A 1 -55.21 23.33 9.05
CA MET A 1 -54.47 22.72 10.18
C MET A 1 -55.06 21.34 10.39
N ILE A 2 -54.43 20.18 10.24
CA ILE A 2 -53.04 19.75 10.01
C ILE A 2 -53.12 18.54 9.06
N ARG A 3 -52.35 18.55 7.96
CA ARG A 3 -52.14 17.38 7.10
C ARG A 3 -51.17 16.43 7.81
N SER A 4 -51.63 15.27 8.26
CA SER A 4 -50.74 14.22 8.74
C SER A 4 -50.40 13.28 7.58
N ILE A 5 -49.20 13.44 7.03
CA ILE A 5 -48.63 12.56 6.03
C ILE A 5 -48.18 11.31 6.77
N CYS A 6 -48.97 10.23 6.67
CA CYS A 6 -48.60 8.92 7.16
C CYS A 6 -47.56 8.34 6.17
N ILE A 7 -46.28 8.55 6.47
CA ILE A 7 -45.17 7.89 5.79
C ILE A 7 -45.27 6.40 6.17
N LYS A 8 -45.88 5.61 5.30
CA LYS A 8 -45.75 4.15 5.31
C LYS A 8 -44.27 3.84 5.08
N ILE A 9 -43.54 3.62 6.17
CA ILE A 9 -42.20 3.05 6.16
C ILE A 9 -42.36 1.66 5.55
N CYS A 10 -42.05 1.57 4.26
CA CYS A 10 -41.84 0.30 3.59
C CYS A 10 -40.61 -0.31 4.24
N ILE A 11 -40.81 -1.23 5.17
CA ILE A 11 -39.76 -2.12 5.67
C ILE A 11 -39.39 -2.99 4.48
N ILE A 12 -38.52 -2.46 3.62
CA ILE A 12 -37.76 -3.25 2.67
C ILE A 12 -36.90 -4.12 3.56
N ARG A 13 -37.41 -5.33 3.81
CA ARG A 13 -36.66 -6.45 4.32
C ARG A 13 -35.61 -6.70 3.24
N ILE A 14 -34.48 -6.00 3.35
CA ILE A 14 -33.27 -6.27 2.58
C ILE A 14 -32.88 -7.67 3.03
N ILE A 15 -33.48 -8.67 2.38
CA ILE A 15 -32.86 -9.96 2.18
C ILE A 15 -31.62 -9.57 1.37
N ILE A 16 -30.57 -9.19 2.09
CA ILE A 16 -29.22 -9.17 1.55
C ILE A 16 -29.07 -10.62 1.14
N ILE A 17 -29.21 -10.86 -0.15
CA ILE A 17 -28.67 -12.05 -0.78
C ILE A 17 -27.17 -11.94 -0.47
N MET A 18 -26.77 -12.43 0.70
CA MET A 18 -25.38 -12.52 1.12
C MET A 18 -24.77 -13.61 0.27
N SER A 19 -24.57 -13.31 -1.02
CA SER A 19 -23.37 -13.76 -1.69
C SER A 19 -22.24 -13.27 -0.81
N LYS A 20 -21.70 -14.15 0.05
CA LYS A 20 -20.53 -13.89 0.90
C LYS A 20 -19.34 -13.63 -0.02
N ARG A 21 -19.31 -12.47 -0.68
CA ARG A 21 -18.17 -12.06 -1.49
C ARG A 21 -17.01 -11.93 -0.50
N LYS A 22 -15.96 -12.73 -0.71
CA LYS A 22 -14.75 -12.67 0.10
C LYS A 22 -14.25 -11.22 0.09
N LEU A 23 -13.87 -10.71 1.26
CA LEU A 23 -13.35 -9.35 1.37
C LEU A 23 -12.02 -9.26 0.64
N ARG A 24 -11.92 -8.39 -0.37
CA ARG A 24 -10.68 -8.17 -1.13
C ARG A 24 -9.81 -7.15 -0.40
N VAL A 25 -8.56 -7.51 -0.13
CA VAL A 25 -7.63 -6.66 0.63
C VAL A 25 -6.32 -6.54 -0.15
N GLY A 26 -5.94 -5.31 -0.48
CA GLY A 26 -4.63 -4.99 -1.05
C GLY A 26 -3.63 -4.63 0.04
N PHE A 27 -2.45 -5.25 0.00
CA PHE A 27 -1.33 -4.96 0.90
C PHE A 27 -0.20 -4.27 0.13
N ASP A 28 0.39 -3.25 0.75
CA ASP A 28 1.66 -2.69 0.28
C ASP A 28 2.80 -3.70 0.51
N LEU A 29 3.88 -3.61 -0.26
CA LEU A 29 5.04 -4.47 -0.08
C LEU A 29 5.95 -3.94 1.03
N ASP A 30 6.47 -2.71 0.87
CA ASP A 30 7.53 -2.17 1.70
C ASP A 30 7.02 -1.52 3.00
N GLY A 31 7.38 -2.09 4.14
CA GLY A 31 6.92 -1.69 5.46
C GLY A 31 5.55 -2.27 5.84
N VAL A 32 4.99 -3.19 5.05
CA VAL A 32 3.77 -3.94 5.38
C VAL A 32 4.01 -5.45 5.27
N ILE A 33 4.37 -5.94 4.08
CA ILE A 33 4.72 -7.36 3.87
C ILE A 33 6.19 -7.60 4.21
N LEU A 34 7.06 -6.68 3.78
CA LEU A 34 8.49 -6.69 4.09
C LEU A 34 8.79 -5.63 5.14
N TYR A 35 9.58 -5.96 6.14
CA TYR A 35 10.12 -4.98 7.06
C TYR A 35 11.16 -4.11 6.35
N ASN A 36 10.94 -2.78 6.36
CA ASN A 36 11.86 -1.83 5.75
C ASN A 36 12.38 -0.81 6.79
N PRO A 37 13.59 -1.00 7.35
CA PRO A 37 14.17 -0.12 8.36
C PRO A 37 14.52 1.25 7.79
N ILE A 38 14.71 1.39 6.47
CA ILE A 38 15.02 2.68 5.85
C ILE A 38 13.85 3.67 5.97
N ARG A 39 12.65 3.17 6.26
CA ARG A 39 11.46 3.98 6.56
C ARG A 39 11.70 4.92 7.75
N THR A 40 12.56 4.55 8.69
CA THR A 40 12.95 5.42 9.82
C THR A 40 13.74 6.65 9.34
N PHE A 41 14.58 6.50 8.31
CA PHE A 41 15.30 7.62 7.69
C PHE A 41 14.38 8.54 6.88
N ARG A 42 13.15 8.11 6.57
CA ARG A 42 12.17 8.96 5.88
C ARG A 42 11.80 10.19 6.72
N VAL A 43 11.85 10.10 8.06
CA VAL A 43 11.65 11.24 8.97
C VAL A 43 12.73 12.30 8.73
N ILE A 44 13.99 11.88 8.61
CA ILE A 44 15.14 12.75 8.32
C ILE A 44 15.04 13.29 6.88
N ALA A 45 14.68 12.46 5.91
CA ALA A 45 14.49 12.92 4.54
C ALA A 45 13.33 13.92 4.41
N SER A 46 12.32 13.81 5.27
CA SER A 46 11.15 14.72 5.30
C SER A 46 11.47 16.03 6.02
N SER A 47 12.35 16.05 7.02
CA SER A 47 12.83 17.30 7.62
C SER A 47 13.68 18.12 6.65
N LEU A 48 14.33 17.46 5.69
CA LEU A 48 15.04 18.10 4.57
C LEU A 48 14.12 18.47 3.38
N LYS A 49 12.81 18.24 3.48
CA LYS A 49 11.86 18.52 2.38
C LYS A 49 11.74 20.02 2.06
N PHE A 50 12.05 20.90 3.02
CA PHE A 50 12.07 22.35 2.78
C PHE A 50 13.33 22.83 2.06
N THR A 51 14.44 22.09 2.18
CA THR A 51 15.72 22.44 1.54
C THR A 51 15.87 21.82 0.15
N LYS A 52 15.17 20.70 -0.13
CA LYS A 52 15.20 20.02 -1.43
C LYS A 52 14.75 20.88 -2.62
N PRO A 53 13.61 21.61 -2.57
CA PRO A 53 13.16 22.43 -3.70
C PRO A 53 14.14 23.57 -4.01
N LEU A 54 14.74 24.15 -2.96
CA LEU A 54 15.74 25.22 -3.09
C LEU A 54 17.04 24.74 -3.74
N LEU A 55 17.44 23.49 -3.49
CA LEU A 55 18.70 22.93 -3.98
C LEU A 55 18.57 22.20 -5.32
N PHE A 56 17.42 21.56 -5.57
CA PHE A 56 17.24 20.61 -6.67
C PHE A 56 16.17 21.00 -7.70
N HIS A 57 15.48 22.14 -7.53
CA HIS A 57 14.44 22.62 -8.46
C HIS A 57 13.39 21.53 -8.80
N GLU A 58 13.10 20.61 -7.88
CA GLU A 58 12.13 19.54 -8.10
C GLU A 58 10.71 20.11 -8.19
N LYS A 59 9.97 19.73 -9.24
CA LYS A 59 8.53 19.97 -9.34
C LYS A 59 7.83 19.09 -8.31
N THR A 60 7.03 19.69 -7.43
CA THR A 60 6.49 19.05 -6.22
C THR A 60 5.38 18.03 -6.47
N ASP A 61 4.88 17.94 -7.71
CA ASP A 61 3.59 17.32 -8.00
C ASP A 61 3.70 15.96 -8.72
N GLU A 62 4.91 15.55 -9.12
CA GLU A 62 5.16 14.28 -9.79
C GLU A 62 5.83 13.27 -8.86
N PHE A 63 5.47 11.99 -9.01
CA PHE A 63 6.19 10.93 -8.34
C PHE A 63 7.59 10.81 -8.96
N TYR A 64 8.62 11.19 -8.20
CA TYR A 64 10.00 11.12 -8.65
C TYR A 64 10.34 9.73 -9.18
N PHE A 65 10.89 9.66 -10.40
CA PHE A 65 11.39 8.43 -11.02
C PHE A 65 12.89 8.61 -11.34
N PRO A 66 13.78 7.72 -10.86
CA PRO A 66 15.21 7.84 -11.14
C PRO A 66 15.51 7.46 -12.59
N ASN A 67 15.90 8.47 -13.37
CA ASN A 67 16.11 8.32 -14.80
C ASN A 67 17.53 7.82 -15.12
N SER A 68 18.52 8.15 -14.27
CA SER A 68 19.90 7.76 -14.53
C SER A 68 20.26 6.37 -13.99
N PRO A 69 21.18 5.64 -14.63
CA PRO A 69 21.65 4.34 -14.13
C PRO A 69 22.25 4.40 -12.72
N VAL A 70 22.90 5.51 -12.39
CA VAL A 70 23.52 5.75 -11.07
C VAL A 70 22.44 5.92 -10.00
N GLU A 71 21.43 6.76 -10.24
CA GLU A 71 20.31 6.91 -9.31
C GLU A 71 19.61 5.57 -9.14
N GLN A 72 19.28 4.86 -10.22
CA GLN A 72 18.65 3.55 -10.12
C GLN A 72 19.50 2.55 -9.33
N PHE A 73 20.83 2.64 -9.42
CA PHE A 73 21.74 1.82 -8.61
C PHE A 73 21.65 2.16 -7.13
N ILE A 74 21.62 3.45 -6.77
CA ILE A 74 21.42 3.92 -5.40
C ILE A 74 20.07 3.41 -4.88
N TRP A 75 18.99 3.61 -5.64
CA TRP A 75 17.66 3.14 -5.27
C TRP A 75 17.59 1.63 -5.12
N ARG A 76 18.31 0.85 -5.95
CA ARG A 76 18.47 -0.60 -5.75
C ARG A 76 19.10 -0.93 -4.41
N GLN A 77 20.16 -0.23 -4.00
CA GLN A 77 20.79 -0.48 -2.70
C GLN A 77 19.86 -0.09 -1.55
N LEU A 78 19.14 1.02 -1.67
CA LEU A 78 18.16 1.44 -0.67
C LEU A 78 17.03 0.41 -0.49
N HIS A 79 16.54 -0.23 -1.54
CA HIS A 79 15.47 -1.22 -1.41
C HIS A 79 15.92 -2.57 -0.83
N LYS A 80 17.22 -2.89 -0.89
CA LYS A 80 17.76 -4.08 -0.22
C LYS A 80 17.61 -4.04 1.30
N THR A 81 17.29 -2.88 1.89
CA THR A 81 16.96 -2.82 3.31
C THR A 81 15.62 -3.47 3.62
N SER A 82 14.74 -3.67 2.65
CA SER A 82 13.54 -4.50 2.81
C SER A 82 13.93 -5.99 2.77
N PHE A 83 14.61 -6.47 3.81
CA PHE A 83 15.33 -7.75 3.78
C PHE A 83 14.65 -8.92 4.50
N CYS A 84 13.55 -8.70 5.22
CA CYS A 84 12.82 -9.76 5.92
C CYS A 84 11.30 -9.55 5.90
N LEU A 85 10.56 -10.62 6.13
CA LEU A 85 9.10 -10.56 6.30
C LEU A 85 8.75 -9.78 7.56
N ALA A 86 7.67 -9.00 7.50
CA ALA A 86 7.12 -8.35 8.68
C ALA A 86 6.33 -9.35 9.54
N ASP A 87 6.33 -9.15 10.86
CA ASP A 87 5.66 -10.02 11.85
C ASP A 87 4.16 -10.24 11.58
N GLY A 88 3.51 -9.33 10.84
CA GLY A 88 2.09 -9.42 10.49
C GLY A 88 1.75 -10.46 9.42
N ILE A 89 2.74 -11.00 8.70
CA ILE A 89 2.54 -11.88 7.54
C ILE A 89 1.74 -13.15 7.90
N GLU A 90 2.03 -13.74 9.06
CA GLU A 90 1.39 -14.98 9.50
C GLU A 90 -0.12 -14.79 9.75
N LYS A 91 -0.50 -13.63 10.28
CA LYS A 91 -1.91 -13.29 10.51
C LYS A 91 -2.65 -13.12 9.19
N ILE A 92 -2.02 -12.46 8.21
CA ILE A 92 -2.58 -12.32 6.86
C ILE A 92 -2.78 -13.69 6.24
N LYS A 93 -1.74 -14.55 6.27
CA LYS A 93 -1.78 -15.91 5.76
C LYS A 93 -2.95 -16.71 6.37
N LYS A 94 -3.09 -16.66 7.70
CA LYS A 94 -4.19 -17.33 8.42
C LYS A 94 -5.57 -16.84 7.98
N LEU A 95 -5.75 -15.53 7.76
CA LEU A 95 -7.04 -14.98 7.29
C LEU A 95 -7.36 -15.40 5.85
N THR A 96 -6.34 -15.49 5.00
CA THR A 96 -6.46 -15.98 3.62
C THR A 96 -6.84 -17.46 3.58
N GLU A 97 -6.14 -18.30 4.35
CA GLU A 97 -6.39 -19.75 4.46
C GLU A 97 -7.80 -20.04 5.02
N GLN A 98 -8.27 -19.23 5.97
CA GLN A 98 -9.63 -19.31 6.51
C GLN A 98 -10.70 -18.82 5.52
N GLY A 99 -10.31 -18.35 4.33
CA GLY A 99 -11.22 -17.83 3.30
C GLY A 99 -11.93 -16.55 3.70
N LYS A 100 -11.45 -15.84 4.73
CA LYS A 100 -12.04 -14.58 5.22
C LYS A 100 -11.72 -13.42 4.30
N ILE A 101 -10.53 -13.44 3.69
CA ILE A 101 -10.07 -12.41 2.76
C ILE A 101 -9.48 -13.02 1.48
N GLU A 102 -9.56 -12.27 0.39
CA GLU A 102 -8.84 -12.48 -0.86
C GLU A 102 -7.73 -11.41 -0.92
N THR A 103 -6.47 -11.83 -0.95
CA THR A 103 -5.33 -10.92 -0.78
C THR A 103 -4.67 -10.54 -2.09
N PHE A 104 -4.38 -9.26 -2.25
CA PHE A 104 -3.66 -8.69 -3.38
C PHE A 104 -2.40 -8.01 -2.88
N LEU A 105 -1.31 -8.09 -3.66
CA LEU A 105 -0.09 -7.33 -3.42
C LEU A 105 -0.06 -6.14 -4.38
N ILE A 106 0.04 -4.93 -3.85
CA ILE A 106 0.07 -3.67 -4.61
C ILE A 106 1.30 -2.91 -4.16
N THR A 107 2.22 -2.56 -5.05
CA THR A 107 3.47 -1.89 -4.65
C THR A 107 3.76 -0.67 -5.51
N GLY A 108 4.32 0.37 -4.89
CA GLY A 108 4.88 1.54 -5.55
C GLY A 108 6.33 1.38 -5.99
N ARG A 109 6.92 0.17 -5.91
CA ARG A 109 8.30 -0.06 -6.36
C ARG A 109 8.46 0.32 -7.84
N TYR A 110 9.59 0.95 -8.14
CA TYR A 110 9.93 1.29 -9.51
C TYR A 110 10.04 0.06 -10.41
N SER A 111 9.68 0.21 -11.68
CA SER A 111 9.71 -0.88 -12.66
C SER A 111 11.07 -1.56 -12.81
N PHE A 112 12.19 -0.83 -12.66
CA PHE A 112 13.54 -1.41 -12.71
C PHE A 112 13.88 -2.31 -11.51
N LEU A 113 13.05 -2.33 -10.47
CA LEU A 113 13.15 -3.23 -9.31
C LEU A 113 12.35 -4.52 -9.48
N LYS A 114 11.75 -4.76 -10.66
CA LYS A 114 10.92 -5.94 -10.93
C LYS A 114 11.60 -7.27 -10.55
N LYS A 115 12.89 -7.44 -10.83
CA LYS A 115 13.63 -8.67 -10.48
C LYS A 115 13.69 -8.92 -8.97
N ASP A 116 13.87 -7.84 -8.20
CA ASP A 116 13.88 -7.90 -6.74
C ASP A 116 12.47 -8.18 -6.20
N PHE A 117 11.44 -7.56 -6.78
CA PHE A 117 10.05 -7.90 -6.49
C PHE A 117 9.72 -9.37 -6.75
N GLU A 118 10.12 -9.91 -7.90
CA GLU A 118 9.90 -11.32 -8.27
C GLU A 118 10.63 -12.32 -7.36
N TYR A 119 11.74 -11.92 -6.74
CA TYR A 119 12.42 -12.73 -5.73
C TYR A 119 11.54 -12.95 -4.50
N TRP A 120 10.83 -11.92 -4.05
CA TRP A 120 9.93 -11.98 -2.88
C TRP A 120 8.59 -12.68 -3.15
N LEU A 121 8.21 -12.87 -4.42
CA LEU A 121 6.99 -13.59 -4.78
C LEU A 121 7.11 -15.12 -4.72
N LYS A 122 8.32 -15.64 -4.56
CA LYS A 122 8.60 -17.08 -4.46
C LYS A 122 8.37 -17.58 -3.04
#